data_AF-A0A443HL34-F1
#
_entry.id   AF-A0A443HL34-F1
#
_cell.length_a   1.000
_cell.length_b   1.000
_cell.length_c   1.000
_cell.angle_alpha   90.00
_cell.angle_beta   90.00
_cell.angle_gamma   90.00
#
_symmetry.space_group_name_H-M   'P 1'
#
loop_
_entity.id
_entity.type
_entity.pdbx_description
1 polymer ?
#
loop_
_entity_poly.entity_id
_entity_poly.type
_entity_poly.pdbx_seq_one_letter_code
_entity_poly.pdbx_strand_id
1 'polypeptide(L)'
;MLHTSSKVSKVDPHTATVVLGDGGVFQGDIVLGADGVHSVARCHVSGSEIQLFSSGKNAFRFMVSRKETLDDPETAELAKELGTVDMWHSTGRKVVIYPCVNNEMLNFGIGKSTLLDVYKDFEPRVQKLLKKADPETLKIWPLLDMKTLSSWVNDRLALLGDAAHPFLPYRGSGGAMAIEDGFSLAVMETLPIEETMRIVCDIHDHSTQLLRQHNWSKNTSVYYRQPVVFGPQDFQGNSRKAMLTSATFCTASIRFKTRTCYPLLLTASRDQEYKGADGKITEGSYLPVLFEDLADPIISGREELGFPKLFSAIDAQRRRDSYHVTMSWRGAVWGRMSLTGFQEESPDVQSASGPGILVHRYMPAVGKELKGTSDAEYPVLVDNSEDAKAVPSGIKRVLNAGHGTVQIDELDWNKLPTLHHIISRLAEIPVYEVVEAKVVEGEGVPDVSSARRIQHL
;
A
#
# COMPACT_ATOMS: atom_id res chain seq x y z
N MET A 1 10.71 29.80 29.07
CA MET A 1 9.43 30.32 29.58
C MET A 1 8.33 29.78 28.68
N LEU A 2 7.24 29.24 29.23
CA LEU A 2 6.14 28.67 28.44
C LEU A 2 4.87 29.51 28.64
N HIS A 3 4.30 30.03 27.56
CA HIS A 3 3.07 30.81 27.57
C HIS A 3 1.92 29.94 27.04
N THR A 4 1.12 29.35 27.94
CA THR A 4 -0.06 28.54 27.56
C THR A 4 -1.27 29.44 27.34
N SER A 5 -2.33 28.90 26.70
CA SER A 5 -3.56 29.64 26.37
C SER A 5 -3.35 30.93 25.56
N SER A 6 -2.21 31.03 24.87
CA SER A 6 -1.76 32.19 24.12
C SER A 6 -1.92 31.92 22.63
N LYS A 7 -3.11 32.19 22.08
CA LYS A 7 -3.41 31.90 20.67
C LYS A 7 -2.65 32.87 19.77
N VAL A 8 -1.80 32.35 18.89
CA VAL A 8 -1.18 33.15 17.82
C VAL A 8 -2.21 33.50 16.77
N SER A 9 -2.28 34.79 16.40
CA SER A 9 -3.22 35.32 15.40
C SER A 9 -2.51 35.75 14.11
N LYS A 10 -1.26 36.20 14.20
CA LYS A 10 -0.47 36.65 13.05
C LYS A 10 1.02 36.38 13.26
N VAL A 11 1.72 36.12 12.17
CA VAL A 11 3.18 35.96 12.12
C VAL A 11 3.75 36.93 11.08
N ASP A 12 4.87 37.58 11.41
CA ASP A 12 5.69 38.34 10.46
C ASP A 12 7.03 37.63 10.25
N PRO A 13 7.26 37.02 9.07
CA PRO A 13 8.51 36.33 8.75
C PRO A 13 9.73 37.24 8.69
N HIS A 14 9.56 38.53 8.34
CA HIS A 14 10.69 39.43 8.10
C HIS A 14 11.30 39.93 9.41
N THR A 15 10.42 40.27 10.36
CA THR A 15 10.83 40.78 11.68
C THR A 15 10.85 39.71 12.77
N ALA A 16 10.59 38.44 12.42
CA ALA A 16 10.45 37.32 13.35
C ALA A 16 9.50 37.65 14.52
N THR A 17 8.33 38.18 14.19
CA THR A 17 7.35 38.68 15.16
C THR A 17 6.09 37.81 15.18
N VAL A 18 5.58 37.54 16.38
CA VAL A 18 4.35 36.80 16.62
C VAL A 18 3.37 37.69 17.38
N VAL A 19 2.15 37.81 16.86
CA VAL A 19 1.05 38.56 17.49
C VAL A 19 0.04 37.57 18.05
N LEU A 20 -0.34 37.76 19.31
CA LEU A 20 -1.34 36.97 20.00
C LEU A 20 -2.76 37.50 19.76
N GLY A 21 -3.77 36.69 20.03
CA GLY A 21 -5.18 37.05 19.89
C GLY A 21 -5.65 38.15 20.85
N ASP A 22 -4.94 38.36 21.96
CA ASP A 22 -5.18 39.44 22.93
C ASP A 22 -4.40 40.73 22.61
N GLY A 23 -3.64 40.75 21.51
CA GLY A 23 -2.81 41.87 21.09
C GLY A 23 -1.38 41.85 21.65
N GLY A 24 -1.01 40.86 22.47
CA GLY A 24 0.38 40.68 22.90
C GLY A 24 1.32 40.45 21.71
N VAL A 25 2.54 41.01 21.78
CA VAL A 25 3.53 40.92 20.70
C VAL A 25 4.84 40.37 21.24
N PHE A 26 5.37 39.36 20.56
CA PHE A 26 6.67 38.77 20.85
C PHE A 26 7.56 38.87 19.61
N GLN A 27 8.80 39.26 19.81
CA GLN A 27 9.80 39.31 18.76
C GLN A 27 11.00 38.44 19.18
N GLY A 28 11.48 37.62 18.25
CA GLY A 28 12.67 36.79 18.42
C GLY A 28 13.61 36.91 17.23
N ASP A 29 14.60 36.02 17.18
CA ASP A 29 15.53 35.95 16.04
C ASP A 29 14.94 35.14 14.86
N ILE A 30 14.14 34.13 15.19
CA ILE A 30 13.43 33.23 14.28
C ILE A 30 12.04 32.87 14.84
N VAL A 31 11.13 32.48 13.95
CA VAL A 31 9.82 31.92 14.30
C VAL A 31 9.73 30.50 13.77
N LEU A 32 9.36 29.55 14.63
CA LEU A 32 9.08 28.16 14.26
C LEU A 32 7.57 27.91 14.26
N GLY A 33 6.99 27.73 13.08
CA GLY A 33 5.59 27.40 12.86
C GLY A 33 5.33 25.90 13.04
N ALA A 34 5.06 25.49 14.28
CA ALA A 34 4.63 24.13 14.64
C ALA A 34 3.16 24.09 15.08
N ASP A 35 2.32 24.91 14.44
CA ASP A 35 0.92 25.19 14.78
C ASP A 35 -0.10 24.23 14.09
N GLY A 36 0.41 23.13 13.54
CA GLY A 36 -0.38 21.99 13.07
C GLY A 36 -1.07 22.21 11.73
N VAL A 37 -1.98 21.28 11.39
CA VAL A 37 -2.61 21.24 10.06
C VAL A 37 -3.35 22.54 9.69
N HIS A 38 -3.92 23.25 10.67
CA HIS A 38 -4.60 24.55 10.48
C HIS A 38 -3.68 25.76 10.67
N SER A 39 -2.38 25.59 10.37
CA SER A 39 -1.34 26.59 10.56
C SER A 39 -1.71 27.99 10.02
N VAL A 40 -1.57 28.98 10.91
CA VAL A 40 -1.58 30.41 10.59
C VAL A 40 -0.23 30.79 9.97
N ALA A 41 0.88 30.21 10.48
CA ALA A 41 2.22 30.48 9.99
C ALA A 41 2.41 30.08 8.53
N ARG A 42 1.79 28.99 8.07
CA ARG A 42 1.89 28.49 6.69
C ARG A 42 1.41 29.49 5.64
N CYS A 43 0.50 30.40 5.99
CA CYS A 43 0.05 31.44 5.06
C CYS A 43 1.18 32.38 4.61
N HIS A 44 2.31 32.37 5.31
CA HIS A 44 3.43 33.27 5.09
C HIS A 44 4.64 32.62 4.41
N VAL A 45 4.55 31.37 3.92
CA VAL A 45 5.63 30.75 3.11
C VAL A 45 5.27 30.66 1.62
N SER A 46 6.27 30.50 0.75
CA SER A 46 6.03 30.33 -0.69
C SER A 46 5.23 29.05 -0.98
N GLY A 47 4.13 29.18 -1.73
CA GLY A 47 3.16 28.11 -1.92
C GLY A 47 1.98 28.13 -0.92
N SER A 48 1.82 29.20 -0.15
CA SER A 48 0.75 29.39 0.83
C SER A 48 -0.69 29.35 0.29
N GLU A 49 -0.88 29.43 -1.03
CA GLU A 49 -2.17 29.20 -1.69
C GLU A 49 -2.62 27.72 -1.63
N ILE A 50 -1.76 26.81 -1.16
CA ILE A 50 -2.08 25.39 -0.98
C ILE A 50 -3.16 25.23 0.09
N GLN A 51 -4.37 24.93 -0.38
CA GLN A 51 -5.50 24.60 0.47
C GLN A 51 -5.41 23.14 0.95
N LEU A 52 -5.77 22.95 2.22
CA LEU A 52 -6.07 21.62 2.74
C LEU A 52 -7.24 21.06 1.94
N PHE A 53 -7.11 19.82 1.49
CA PHE A 53 -8.22 19.08 0.90
C PHE A 53 -8.55 17.87 1.75
N SER A 54 -9.83 17.53 1.82
CA SER A 54 -10.25 16.27 2.41
C SER A 54 -9.78 15.13 1.50
N SER A 55 -9.16 14.11 2.09
CA SER A 55 -8.86 12.85 1.38
C SER A 55 -10.11 12.03 1.04
N GLY A 56 -11.32 12.55 1.31
CA GLY A 56 -12.60 11.85 1.16
C GLY A 56 -12.85 10.81 2.26
N LYS A 57 -11.98 10.76 3.27
CA LYS A 57 -12.00 9.76 4.35
C LYS A 57 -12.09 10.46 5.70
N ASN A 58 -12.78 9.81 6.63
CA ASN A 58 -12.86 10.22 8.02
C ASN A 58 -12.24 9.13 8.89
N ALA A 59 -11.75 9.48 10.07
CA ALA A 59 -11.31 8.56 11.11
C ALA A 59 -12.16 8.75 12.38
N PHE A 60 -12.93 7.75 12.78
CA PHE A 60 -13.45 7.66 14.13
C PHE A 60 -12.36 7.18 15.07
N ARG A 61 -12.30 7.81 16.22
CA ARG A 61 -11.47 7.38 17.33
C ARG A 61 -12.29 7.32 18.60
N PHE A 62 -12.15 6.21 19.30
CA PHE A 62 -12.66 6.00 20.65
C PHE A 62 -11.77 4.97 21.34
N MET A 63 -11.94 4.86 22.65
CA MET A 63 -11.26 3.85 23.44
C MET A 63 -12.28 2.97 24.15
N VAL A 64 -11.96 1.70 24.31
CA VAL A 64 -12.74 0.74 25.10
C VAL A 64 -11.82 0.15 26.16
N SER A 65 -12.35 -0.12 27.35
CA SER A 65 -11.57 -0.80 28.38
C SER A 65 -11.22 -2.21 27.92
N ARG A 66 -9.94 -2.61 28.05
CA ARG A 66 -9.53 -4.00 27.76
C ARG A 66 -10.28 -4.97 28.67
N LYS A 67 -10.52 -4.59 29.93
CA LYS A 67 -11.31 -5.40 30.87
C LYS A 67 -12.71 -5.67 30.35
N GLU A 68 -13.41 -4.63 29.87
CA GLU A 68 -14.76 -4.77 29.32
C GLU A 68 -14.80 -5.65 28.05
N THR A 69 -13.71 -5.68 27.29
CA THR A 69 -13.55 -6.58 26.14
C THR A 69 -13.28 -8.02 26.57
N LEU A 70 -12.50 -8.23 27.63
CA LEU A 70 -12.20 -9.56 28.21
C LEU A 70 -13.40 -10.18 28.94
N ASP A 71 -14.21 -9.35 29.58
CA ASP A 71 -15.40 -9.78 30.32
C ASP A 71 -16.54 -10.25 29.39
N ASP A 72 -16.51 -9.89 28.10
CA ASP A 72 -17.43 -10.40 27.07
C ASP A 72 -16.81 -11.63 26.35
N PRO A 73 -17.37 -12.84 26.54
CA PRO A 73 -16.82 -14.08 25.96
C PRO A 73 -16.63 -14.04 24.45
N GLU A 74 -17.43 -13.25 23.72
CA GLU A 74 -17.36 -13.18 22.26
C GLU A 74 -16.26 -12.23 21.77
N THR A 75 -15.86 -11.24 22.56
CA THR A 75 -14.78 -10.30 22.21
C THR A 75 -13.47 -10.57 22.92
N ALA A 76 -13.47 -11.43 23.95
CA ALA A 76 -12.32 -11.70 24.80
C ALA A 76 -11.07 -12.11 24.01
N GLU A 77 -11.21 -12.95 22.97
CA GLU A 77 -10.08 -13.38 22.13
C GLU A 77 -9.30 -12.21 21.52
N LEU A 78 -9.98 -11.11 21.17
CA LEU A 78 -9.36 -9.92 20.56
C LEU A 78 -8.57 -9.07 21.56
N ALA A 79 -8.64 -9.40 22.85
CA ALA A 79 -7.96 -8.67 23.91
C ALA A 79 -7.05 -9.56 24.77
N LYS A 80 -7.02 -10.88 24.55
CA LYS A 80 -6.23 -11.81 25.38
C LYS A 80 -4.73 -11.56 25.27
N GLU A 81 -4.24 -11.44 24.04
CA GLU A 81 -2.83 -11.20 23.78
C GLU A 81 -2.46 -9.75 24.10
N LEU A 82 -1.28 -9.56 24.69
CA LEU A 82 -0.77 -8.24 25.05
C LEU A 82 0.09 -7.69 23.91
N GLY A 83 -0.03 -6.38 23.65
CA GLY A 83 0.77 -5.70 22.64
C GLY A 83 0.42 -6.04 21.17
N THR A 84 -0.72 -6.67 20.91
CA THR A 84 -1.15 -6.99 19.55
C THR A 84 -1.80 -5.80 18.85
N VAL A 85 -1.61 -5.70 17.54
CA VAL A 85 -2.32 -4.75 16.70
C VAL A 85 -3.17 -5.55 15.74
N ASP A 86 -4.49 -5.41 15.87
CA ASP A 86 -5.45 -6.12 15.03
C ASP A 86 -6.03 -5.17 13.99
N MET A 87 -6.07 -5.63 12.74
CA MET A 87 -6.54 -4.84 11.61
C MET A 87 -7.51 -5.62 10.75
N TRP A 88 -8.67 -5.00 10.48
CA TRP A 88 -9.65 -5.51 9.53
C TRP A 88 -9.75 -4.58 8.35
N HIS A 89 -9.70 -5.17 7.17
CA HIS A 89 -9.70 -4.46 5.90
C HIS A 89 -10.91 -4.87 5.07
N SER A 90 -11.56 -3.88 4.48
CA SER A 90 -12.60 -4.06 3.46
C SER A 90 -12.44 -2.96 2.42
N THR A 91 -13.09 -3.11 1.26
CA THR A 91 -13.04 -2.09 0.19
C THR A 91 -13.45 -0.73 0.75
N GLY A 92 -12.49 0.21 0.79
CA GLY A 92 -12.68 1.58 1.29
C GLY A 92 -12.86 1.74 2.81
N ARG A 93 -12.75 0.68 3.62
CA ARG A 93 -13.01 0.70 5.07
C ARG A 93 -11.94 -0.07 5.84
N LYS A 94 -11.52 0.46 6.99
CA LYS A 94 -10.51 -0.18 7.85
C LYS A 94 -10.88 0.02 9.31
N VAL A 95 -10.67 -1.02 10.11
CA VAL A 95 -10.69 -0.97 11.57
C VAL A 95 -9.31 -1.36 12.06
N VAL A 96 -8.73 -0.55 12.93
CA VAL A 96 -7.47 -0.82 13.61
C VAL A 96 -7.73 -0.77 15.11
N ILE A 97 -7.29 -1.80 15.83
CA ILE A 97 -7.38 -1.91 17.28
C ILE A 97 -5.99 -2.18 17.83
N TYR A 98 -5.60 -1.45 18.86
CA TYR A 98 -4.34 -1.71 19.56
C TYR A 98 -4.42 -1.29 21.03
N PRO A 99 -3.69 -1.96 21.92
CA PRO A 99 -3.62 -1.60 23.32
C PRO A 99 -2.84 -0.30 23.52
N CYS A 100 -3.30 0.52 24.46
CA CYS A 100 -2.61 1.68 25.00
C CYS A 100 -2.77 1.69 26.52
N VAL A 101 -2.12 2.66 27.20
CA VAL A 101 -2.16 2.79 28.67
C VAL A 101 -1.79 1.46 29.34
N ASN A 102 -0.59 0.95 29.05
CA ASN A 102 -0.11 -0.33 29.58
C ASN A 102 -1.05 -1.54 29.33
N ASN A 103 -1.72 -1.57 28.17
CA ASN A 103 -2.75 -2.55 27.81
C ASN A 103 -4.06 -2.45 28.60
N GLU A 104 -4.32 -1.39 29.36
CA GLU A 104 -5.60 -1.26 30.08
C GLU A 104 -6.73 -0.78 29.16
N MET A 105 -6.38 -0.09 28.08
CA MET A 105 -7.30 0.50 27.11
C MET A 105 -7.00 -0.03 25.71
N LEU A 106 -8.05 -0.23 24.91
CA LEU A 106 -7.94 -0.54 23.49
C LEU A 106 -8.35 0.71 22.70
N ASN A 107 -7.45 1.21 21.86
CA ASN A 107 -7.73 2.35 20.99
C ASN A 107 -8.23 1.87 19.63
N PHE A 108 -9.35 2.45 19.18
CA PHE A 108 -9.98 2.14 17.90
C PHE A 108 -9.72 3.27 16.89
N GLY A 109 -9.31 2.89 15.67
CA GLY A 109 -9.22 3.78 14.51
C GLY A 109 -10.06 3.22 13.37
N ILE A 110 -11.11 3.94 12.94
CA ILE A 110 -12.15 3.40 12.04
C ILE A 110 -12.49 4.44 10.96
N GLY A 111 -12.91 4.08 9.75
CA GLY A 111 -13.32 5.05 8.70
C GLY A 111 -14.82 5.16 8.30
N LYS A 112 -15.34 6.39 8.16
CA LYS A 112 -16.66 6.85 7.57
C LYS A 112 -18.02 6.56 8.26
N SER A 113 -18.90 7.57 8.21
CA SER A 113 -20.18 7.90 8.91
C SER A 113 -21.23 6.81 9.18
N THR A 114 -21.83 6.83 10.39
CA THR A 114 -22.70 5.80 11.02
C THR A 114 -21.94 4.49 11.26
N LEU A 115 -21.23 4.45 12.39
CA LEU A 115 -20.29 3.42 12.81
C LEU A 115 -20.82 1.98 12.64
N LEU A 116 -22.12 1.76 12.85
CA LEU A 116 -22.71 0.42 12.75
C LEU A 116 -23.16 0.07 11.32
N ASP A 117 -23.76 1.02 10.58
CA ASP A 117 -24.22 0.75 9.22
C ASP A 117 -23.08 0.58 8.21
N VAL A 118 -21.96 1.29 8.42
CA VAL A 118 -20.78 1.21 7.56
C VAL A 118 -19.99 -0.08 7.79
N TYR A 119 -20.08 -0.67 8.99
CA TYR A 119 -19.30 -1.83 9.40
C TYR A 119 -20.15 -3.10 9.59
N LYS A 120 -21.40 -3.10 9.10
CA LYS A 120 -22.35 -4.21 9.24
C LYS A 120 -21.92 -5.52 8.57
N ASP A 121 -20.94 -5.46 7.68
CA ASP A 121 -20.35 -6.59 6.96
C ASP A 121 -18.99 -7.02 7.52
N PHE A 122 -18.48 -6.31 8.54
CA PHE A 122 -17.30 -6.76 9.29
C PHE A 122 -17.70 -7.91 10.21
N GLU A 123 -16.73 -8.70 10.64
CA GLU A 123 -17.00 -9.87 11.47
C GLU A 123 -17.76 -9.52 12.78
N PRO A 124 -18.59 -10.43 13.32
CA PRO A 124 -19.48 -10.13 14.45
C PRO A 124 -18.77 -9.57 15.68
N ARG A 125 -17.54 -10.02 15.95
CA ARG A 125 -16.74 -9.57 17.11
C ARG A 125 -16.35 -8.10 16.97
N VAL A 126 -15.96 -7.67 15.77
CA VAL A 126 -15.70 -6.25 15.47
C VAL A 126 -16.96 -5.44 15.69
N GLN A 127 -18.11 -5.87 15.15
CA GLN A 127 -19.37 -5.14 15.34
C GLN A 127 -19.76 -4.98 16.81
N LYS A 128 -19.53 -6.00 17.64
CA LYS A 128 -19.75 -5.92 19.09
C LYS A 128 -18.85 -4.90 19.75
N LEU A 129 -17.57 -4.88 19.40
CA LEU A 129 -16.63 -3.86 19.90
C LEU A 129 -17.03 -2.45 19.46
N LEU A 130 -17.53 -2.28 18.24
CA LEU A 130 -18.04 -0.99 17.77
C LEU A 130 -19.26 -0.50 18.56
N LYS A 131 -20.11 -1.42 19.07
CA LYS A 131 -21.24 -1.07 19.94
C LYS A 131 -20.82 -0.63 21.35
N LYS A 132 -19.60 -0.95 21.78
CA LYS A 132 -19.01 -0.48 23.04
C LYS A 132 -18.45 0.94 22.93
N ALA A 133 -18.44 1.53 21.73
CA ALA A 133 -18.05 2.92 21.55
C ALA A 133 -19.00 3.83 22.33
N ASP A 134 -18.47 4.57 23.29
CA ASP A 134 -19.22 5.58 24.01
C ASP A 134 -19.53 6.78 23.08
N PRO A 135 -20.83 7.10 22.85
CA PRO A 135 -21.21 8.21 22.00
C PRO A 135 -20.69 9.58 22.45
N GLU A 136 -20.42 9.77 23.75
CA GLU A 136 -19.95 11.06 24.28
C GLU A 136 -18.45 11.30 23.99
N THR A 137 -17.67 10.23 23.90
CA THR A 137 -16.22 10.29 23.67
C THR A 137 -15.82 9.95 22.23
N LEU A 138 -16.76 9.45 21.41
CA LEU A 138 -16.56 9.16 19.99
C LEU A 138 -16.21 10.43 19.21
N LYS A 139 -14.99 10.52 18.70
CA LYS A 139 -14.55 11.64 17.86
C LYS A 139 -14.49 11.24 16.39
N ILE A 140 -14.94 12.12 15.51
CA ILE A 140 -14.87 11.97 14.06
C ILE A 140 -13.91 13.01 13.52
N TRP A 141 -12.82 12.54 12.91
CA TRP A 141 -11.78 13.39 12.35
C TRP A 141 -11.77 13.30 10.83
N PRO A 142 -12.04 14.39 10.08
CA PRO A 142 -11.76 14.39 8.65
C PRO A 142 -10.26 14.22 8.43
N LEU A 143 -9.88 13.29 7.55
CA LEU A 143 -8.49 13.10 7.18
C LEU A 143 -8.13 14.13 6.11
N LEU A 144 -7.42 15.17 6.54
CA LEU A 144 -6.96 16.26 5.70
C LEU A 144 -5.58 15.94 5.12
N ASP A 145 -5.35 16.40 3.91
CA ASP A 145 -4.09 16.29 3.19
C ASP A 145 -3.82 17.62 2.46
N MET A 146 -2.60 17.82 2.01
CA MET A 146 -2.22 19.01 1.27
C MET A 146 -1.15 18.71 0.22
N LYS A 147 -1.06 19.56 -0.80
CA LYS A 147 0.05 19.47 -1.75
C LYS A 147 1.36 19.81 -1.04
N THR A 148 2.45 19.16 -1.45
CA THR A 148 3.78 19.48 -0.95
C THR A 148 4.09 20.96 -1.17
N LEU A 149 4.54 21.64 -0.11
CA LEU A 149 5.01 23.02 -0.20
C LEU A 149 6.29 23.07 -1.04
N SER A 150 6.47 24.13 -1.83
CA SER A 150 7.70 24.35 -2.58
C SER A 150 8.87 24.76 -1.68
N SER A 151 8.59 25.30 -0.49
CA SER A 151 9.58 25.62 0.54
C SER A 151 8.89 25.66 1.91
N TRP A 152 9.63 25.30 2.97
CA TRP A 152 9.15 25.39 4.35
C TRP A 152 9.61 26.67 5.04
N VAL A 153 10.38 27.50 4.34
CA VAL A 153 11.04 28.69 4.87
C VAL A 153 10.61 29.93 4.12
N ASN A 154 10.41 31.01 4.86
CA ASN A 154 10.40 32.36 4.32
C ASN A 154 11.12 33.28 5.30
N ASP A 155 12.25 33.84 4.88
CA ASP A 155 13.07 34.73 5.71
C ASP A 155 13.39 34.09 7.08
N ARG A 156 12.88 34.65 8.19
CA ARG A 156 13.10 34.15 9.56
C ARG A 156 11.99 33.23 10.07
N LEU A 157 11.09 32.75 9.21
CA LEU A 157 10.05 31.78 9.52
C LEU A 157 10.38 30.40 8.93
N ALA A 158 10.31 29.34 9.74
CA ALA A 158 10.34 27.94 9.29
C ALA A 158 9.11 27.18 9.80
N LEU A 159 8.54 26.31 8.97
CA LEU A 159 7.43 25.43 9.34
C LEU A 159 7.93 24.03 9.74
N LEU A 160 7.22 23.39 10.67
CA LEU A 160 7.54 22.05 11.18
C LEU A 160 6.27 21.20 11.34
N GLY A 161 6.43 19.88 11.31
CA GLY A 161 5.34 18.93 11.50
C GLY A 161 4.17 19.16 10.54
N ASP A 162 2.95 18.97 11.03
CA ASP A 162 1.72 19.11 10.23
C ASP A 162 1.51 20.52 9.63
N ALA A 163 2.22 21.55 10.10
CA ALA A 163 2.20 22.86 9.46
C ALA A 163 2.91 22.84 8.10
N ALA A 164 3.94 22.00 7.95
CA ALA A 164 4.78 21.85 6.75
C ALA A 164 4.43 20.61 5.92
N HIS A 165 4.06 19.49 6.56
CA HIS A 165 3.88 18.17 5.94
C HIS A 165 2.84 17.31 6.67
N PRO A 166 1.55 17.69 6.67
CA PRO A 166 0.52 16.87 7.28
C PRO A 166 0.42 15.52 6.56
N PHE A 167 0.40 14.44 7.33
CA PHE A 167 0.31 13.08 6.80
C PHE A 167 -1.05 12.45 7.04
N LEU A 168 -1.49 11.65 6.07
CA LEU A 168 -2.54 10.67 6.33
C LEU A 168 -2.03 9.63 7.35
N PRO A 169 -2.84 9.23 8.35
CA PRO A 169 -2.37 8.48 9.52
C PRO A 169 -2.05 7.00 9.24
N TYR A 170 -1.94 6.59 7.97
CA TYR A 170 -1.77 5.18 7.59
C TYR A 170 -0.43 4.58 8.03
N ARG A 171 0.60 5.41 8.21
CA ARG A 171 1.95 4.96 8.60
C ARG A 171 2.28 5.26 10.06
N GLY A 172 1.41 5.97 10.77
CA GLY A 172 1.71 6.46 12.13
C GLY A 172 2.94 7.37 12.23
N SER A 173 3.47 7.86 11.10
CA SER A 173 4.78 8.51 11.05
C SER A 173 4.75 10.02 11.30
N GLY A 174 3.60 10.70 11.18
CA GLY A 174 3.55 12.16 11.25
C GLY A 174 4.12 12.75 12.56
N GLY A 175 3.81 12.14 13.70
CA GLY A 175 4.38 12.56 14.98
C GLY A 175 5.89 12.32 15.08
N ALA A 176 6.39 11.20 14.55
CA ALA A 176 7.82 10.91 14.51
C ALA A 176 8.56 11.92 13.62
N MET A 177 8.01 12.24 12.45
CA MET A 177 8.57 13.26 11.55
C MET A 177 8.63 14.63 12.22
N ALA A 178 7.57 15.05 12.91
CA ALA A 178 7.58 16.32 13.64
C ALA A 178 8.64 16.36 14.77
N ILE A 179 8.92 15.22 15.42
CA ILE A 179 10.00 15.09 16.40
C ILE A 179 11.37 15.21 15.71
N GLU A 180 11.55 14.55 14.57
CA GLU A 180 12.79 14.63 13.79
C GLU A 180 13.07 16.05 13.30
N ASP A 181 12.05 16.80 12.89
CA ASP A 181 12.17 18.22 12.53
C ASP A 181 12.73 19.04 13.70
N GLY A 182 12.11 18.90 14.88
CA GLY A 182 12.52 19.63 16.09
C GLY A 182 13.93 19.25 16.55
N PHE A 183 14.27 17.97 16.50
CA PHE A 183 15.61 17.48 16.85
C PHE A 183 16.67 18.01 15.88
N SER A 184 16.38 17.99 14.59
CA SER A 184 17.33 18.42 13.56
C SER A 184 17.63 19.91 13.66
N LEU A 185 16.62 20.73 13.97
CA LEU A 185 16.80 22.15 14.30
C LEU A 185 17.71 22.36 15.51
N ALA A 186 17.47 21.62 16.61
CA ALA A 186 18.26 21.74 17.83
C ALA A 186 19.75 21.41 17.63
N VAL A 187 20.06 20.43 16.77
CA VAL A 187 21.45 20.07 16.44
C VAL A 187 22.15 21.17 15.63
N MET A 188 21.38 21.94 14.85
CA MET A 188 21.90 22.96 13.93
C MET A 188 21.95 24.37 14.52
N GLU A 189 21.59 24.57 15.79
CA GLU A 189 21.76 25.86 16.49
C GLU A 189 23.22 26.35 16.54
N THR A 190 24.19 25.50 16.17
CA THR A 190 25.61 25.88 16.08
C THR A 190 26.00 26.55 14.75
N LEU A 191 25.10 26.56 13.76
CA LEU A 191 25.33 27.16 12.44
C LEU A 191 24.70 28.56 12.33
N PRO A 192 25.17 29.41 11.38
CA PRO A 192 24.50 30.67 11.06
C PRO A 192 23.03 30.45 10.69
N ILE A 193 22.13 31.33 11.15
CA ILE A 193 20.67 31.22 10.98
C ILE A 193 20.27 30.96 9.51
N GLU A 194 20.87 31.67 8.55
CA GLU A 194 20.58 31.50 7.12
C GLU A 194 20.92 30.08 6.61
N GLU A 195 21.96 29.46 7.19
CA GLU A 195 22.41 28.12 6.84
C GLU A 195 21.54 27.05 7.51
N THR A 196 21.18 27.24 8.78
CA THR A 196 20.20 26.41 9.51
C THR A 196 18.87 26.35 8.76
N MET A 197 18.37 27.49 8.26
CA MET A 197 17.08 27.56 7.56
C MET A 197 17.11 26.88 6.18
N ARG A 198 18.24 26.92 5.44
CA ARG A 198 18.37 26.18 4.17
C ARG A 198 18.43 24.67 4.41
N ILE A 199 19.17 24.24 5.43
CA ILE A 199 19.40 22.82 5.70
C ILE A 199 18.12 22.14 6.24
N VAL A 200 17.22 22.85 6.93
CA VAL A 200 15.92 22.31 7.38
C VAL A 200 15.10 21.68 6.24
N CYS A 201 15.17 22.24 5.04
CA CYS A 201 14.50 21.67 3.85
C CYS A 201 15.21 20.40 3.34
N ASP A 202 16.54 20.33 3.45
CA ASP A 202 17.37 19.20 2.97
C ASP A 202 17.47 18.06 3.99
N ILE A 203 17.28 18.33 5.30
CA ILE A 203 17.38 17.37 6.40
C ILE A 203 16.44 16.19 6.20
N HIS A 204 15.19 16.41 5.78
CA HIS A 204 14.25 15.31 5.59
C HIS A 204 14.85 14.21 4.67
N ASP A 205 15.57 14.61 3.63
CA ASP A 205 16.25 13.70 2.72
C ASP A 205 17.65 13.28 3.23
N HIS A 206 18.38 14.19 3.88
CA HIS A 206 19.78 14.02 4.29
C HIS A 206 19.98 13.35 5.66
N SER A 207 19.24 13.72 6.71
CA SER A 207 19.34 13.10 8.04
C SER A 207 18.84 11.66 8.04
N THR A 208 17.80 11.38 7.25
CA THR A 208 17.36 10.02 6.92
C THR A 208 18.49 9.22 6.27
N GLN A 209 19.28 9.83 5.38
CA GLN A 209 20.43 9.20 4.74
C GLN A 209 21.63 9.02 5.68
N LEU A 210 21.94 10.00 6.53
CA LEU A 210 23.04 9.94 7.48
C LEU A 210 22.79 8.95 8.63
N LEU A 211 21.56 8.91 9.17
CA LEU A 211 21.16 7.90 10.15
C LEU A 211 21.21 6.49 9.54
N ARG A 212 20.79 6.35 8.27
CA ARG A 212 20.96 5.10 7.51
C ARG A 212 22.43 4.73 7.38
N GLN A 213 23.30 5.65 6.94
CA GLN A 213 24.74 5.43 6.80
C GLN A 213 25.42 5.08 8.13
N HIS A 214 25.04 5.74 9.22
CA HIS A 214 25.54 5.46 10.57
C HIS A 214 25.13 4.07 11.05
N ASN A 215 23.86 3.69 10.86
CA ASN A 215 23.37 2.35 11.20
C ASN A 215 24.02 1.26 10.31
N TRP A 216 24.27 1.54 9.02
CA TRP A 216 25.02 0.67 8.11
C TRP A 216 26.47 0.46 8.56
N SER A 217 27.12 1.52 9.07
CA SER A 217 28.50 1.44 9.53
C SER A 217 28.68 0.60 10.80
N LYS A 218 27.62 0.47 11.62
CA LYS A 218 27.65 -0.22 12.92
C LYS A 218 27.29 -1.70 12.86
N ASN A 219 26.78 -2.20 11.74
CA ASN A 219 26.35 -3.59 11.64
C ASN A 219 26.72 -4.18 10.27
N THR A 220 27.97 -4.64 10.14
CA THR A 220 28.53 -5.19 8.89
C THR A 220 27.99 -6.58 8.53
N SER A 221 27.28 -7.22 9.46
CA SER A 221 26.63 -8.54 9.32
C SER A 221 25.18 -8.44 8.85
N VAL A 222 24.68 -7.23 8.63
CA VAL A 222 23.32 -6.98 8.17
C VAL A 222 23.23 -7.16 6.65
N TYR A 223 22.60 -8.25 6.23
CA TYR A 223 21.93 -8.33 4.94
C TYR A 223 20.49 -7.83 5.14
N TYR A 224 20.10 -6.72 4.50
CA TYR A 224 18.68 -6.34 4.48
C TYR A 224 18.16 -6.09 3.07
N ARG A 225 17.20 -6.94 2.71
CA ARG A 225 16.11 -6.65 1.79
C ARG A 225 15.13 -5.66 2.44
N GLN A 226 14.37 -4.94 1.60
CA GLN A 226 13.23 -4.13 2.02
C GLN A 226 12.26 -4.97 2.87
N PRO A 227 11.70 -4.46 3.99
CA PRO A 227 10.63 -5.17 4.69
C PRO A 227 9.42 -5.24 3.75
N VAL A 228 9.22 -6.40 3.12
CA VAL A 228 8.09 -6.65 2.23
C VAL A 228 6.86 -6.80 3.10
N VAL A 229 5.92 -5.85 3.05
CA VAL A 229 4.72 -5.89 3.90
C VAL A 229 3.85 -7.13 3.58
N PHE A 230 4.06 -7.76 2.41
CA PHE A 230 3.45 -9.03 1.98
C PHE A 230 4.45 -10.02 1.35
N GLY A 231 5.66 -10.16 1.92
CA GLY A 231 6.54 -11.27 1.57
C GLY A 231 6.25 -12.50 2.44
N PRO A 232 6.61 -13.72 2.01
CA PRO A 232 6.56 -14.91 2.87
C PRO A 232 7.45 -14.77 4.11
N GLN A 233 8.27 -13.72 4.20
CA GLN A 233 9.22 -13.47 5.28
C GLN A 233 8.98 -12.14 6.00
N ASP A 234 9.10 -12.12 7.32
CA ASP A 234 9.18 -10.89 8.12
C ASP A 234 10.55 -10.20 7.96
N PHE A 235 10.74 -9.06 8.64
CA PHE A 235 11.99 -8.30 8.57
C PHE A 235 13.22 -9.09 9.09
N GLN A 236 12.98 -10.20 9.80
CA GLN A 236 13.99 -11.09 10.36
C GLN A 236 14.20 -12.35 9.49
N GLY A 237 13.48 -12.49 8.38
CA GLY A 237 13.54 -13.67 7.50
C GLY A 237 12.64 -14.84 7.94
N ASN A 238 11.79 -14.67 8.96
CA ASN A 238 10.92 -15.74 9.44
C ASN A 238 9.71 -15.93 8.54
N SER A 239 9.32 -17.18 8.28
CA SER A 239 8.13 -17.51 7.49
C SER A 239 6.84 -16.97 8.11
N ARG A 240 6.01 -16.27 7.32
CA ARG A 240 4.69 -15.75 7.72
C ARG A 240 3.54 -16.74 7.50
N LYS A 241 3.85 -18.03 7.44
CA LYS A 241 2.90 -19.11 7.10
C LYS A 241 1.58 -19.05 7.88
N ALA A 242 1.61 -18.74 9.18
CA ALA A 242 0.40 -18.67 10.01
C ALA A 242 -0.55 -17.51 9.64
N MET A 243 -0.02 -16.38 9.15
CA MET A 243 -0.85 -15.25 8.70
C MET A 243 -1.43 -15.50 7.30
N LEU A 244 -0.70 -16.21 6.45
CA LEU A 244 -1.12 -16.49 5.08
C LEU A 244 -2.30 -17.46 5.03
N THR A 245 -2.35 -18.43 5.95
CA THR A 245 -3.44 -19.41 6.02
C THR A 245 -4.81 -18.81 6.33
N SER A 246 -4.88 -17.66 7.02
CA SER A 246 -6.13 -16.96 7.32
C SER A 246 -6.41 -15.76 6.42
N ALA A 247 -5.47 -15.40 5.53
CA ALA A 247 -5.65 -14.30 4.60
C ALA A 247 -6.68 -14.66 3.53
N THR A 248 -7.62 -13.75 3.25
CA THR A 248 -8.63 -13.92 2.20
C THR A 248 -8.16 -13.35 0.86
N PHE A 249 -8.58 -13.95 -0.25
CA PHE A 249 -8.36 -13.43 -1.59
C PHE A 249 -9.65 -13.42 -2.41
N CYS A 250 -9.66 -12.56 -3.44
CA CYS A 250 -10.66 -12.54 -4.49
C CYS A 250 -9.94 -12.38 -5.84
N THR A 251 -10.11 -13.36 -6.72
CA THR A 251 -9.48 -13.39 -8.05
C THR A 251 -10.57 -13.36 -9.10
N ALA A 252 -10.61 -12.31 -9.92
CA ALA A 252 -11.44 -12.25 -11.12
C ALA A 252 -10.61 -12.64 -12.35
N SER A 253 -11.10 -13.58 -13.15
CA SER A 253 -10.40 -14.12 -14.31
C SER A 253 -11.27 -14.08 -15.55
N ILE A 254 -10.65 -13.81 -16.70
CA ILE A 254 -11.22 -14.03 -18.03
C ILE A 254 -10.19 -14.81 -18.84
N ARG A 255 -10.60 -15.97 -19.34
CA ARG A 255 -9.89 -16.79 -20.30
C ARG A 255 -10.49 -16.57 -21.68
N PHE A 256 -9.66 -16.33 -22.68
CA PHE A 256 -10.12 -16.12 -24.05
C PHE A 256 -9.19 -16.75 -25.08
N LYS A 257 -9.75 -17.10 -26.25
CA LYS A 257 -9.00 -17.56 -27.43
C LYS A 257 -8.38 -16.36 -28.13
N THR A 258 -7.12 -16.51 -28.52
CA THR A 258 -6.35 -15.54 -29.30
C THR A 258 -5.40 -16.29 -30.25
N ARG A 259 -4.67 -15.57 -31.12
CA ARG A 259 -3.67 -16.18 -32.03
C ARG A 259 -2.60 -16.90 -31.20
N THR A 260 -2.01 -17.93 -31.80
CA THR A 260 -1.12 -18.95 -31.22
C THR A 260 0.11 -18.43 -30.44
N CYS A 261 0.35 -17.11 -30.38
CA CYS A 261 1.60 -16.51 -29.90
C CYS A 261 1.49 -15.69 -28.60
N TYR A 262 0.31 -15.48 -28.00
CA TYR A 262 0.19 -14.64 -26.80
C TYR A 262 -0.87 -15.12 -25.80
N PRO A 263 -0.52 -15.84 -24.73
CA PRO A 263 -1.45 -16.05 -23.61
C PRO A 263 -1.43 -14.81 -22.71
N LEU A 264 -2.32 -13.83 -22.95
CA LEU A 264 -2.42 -12.66 -22.06
C LEU A 264 -3.27 -12.98 -20.84
N LEU A 265 -2.69 -12.92 -19.63
CA LEU A 265 -3.36 -13.41 -18.44
C LEU A 265 -3.23 -12.48 -17.25
N LEU A 266 -4.39 -12.15 -16.70
CA LEU A 266 -4.59 -11.94 -15.27
C LEU A 266 -4.85 -13.29 -14.54
N THR A 267 -4.84 -14.45 -15.21
CA THR A 267 -4.84 -15.83 -14.62
C THR A 267 -4.75 -16.96 -15.67
N ALA A 268 -3.55 -17.56 -15.83
CA ALA A 268 -3.23 -18.89 -16.41
C ALA A 268 -4.15 -19.51 -17.51
N SER A 269 -3.67 -19.57 -18.76
CA SER A 269 -4.32 -20.29 -19.87
C SER A 269 -3.39 -20.53 -21.07
N ARG A 270 -2.48 -21.48 -20.90
CA ARG A 270 -2.26 -22.63 -21.79
C ARG A 270 -1.11 -23.46 -21.20
N ASP A 271 -1.25 -24.78 -21.16
CA ASP A 271 -0.11 -25.67 -20.92
C ASP A 271 0.92 -25.40 -22.03
N GLN A 272 1.99 -24.73 -21.66
CA GLN A 272 3.16 -24.50 -22.50
C GLN A 272 4.21 -25.50 -22.08
N GLU A 273 4.79 -26.16 -23.06
CA GLU A 273 5.95 -27.02 -22.89
C GLU A 273 7.20 -26.15 -23.03
N TYR A 274 7.88 -25.88 -21.92
CA TYR A 274 9.23 -25.36 -21.97
C TYR A 274 10.21 -26.52 -22.12
N LYS A 275 10.93 -26.55 -23.25
CA LYS A 275 12.03 -27.49 -23.45
C LYS A 275 13.34 -26.85 -22.98
N GLY A 276 13.89 -27.37 -21.88
CA GLY A 276 15.19 -26.98 -21.35
C GLY A 276 16.33 -27.33 -22.31
N ALA A 277 17.50 -26.72 -22.08
CA ALA A 277 18.72 -27.01 -22.85
C ALA A 277 19.18 -28.48 -22.68
N ASP A 278 18.80 -29.12 -21.58
CA ASP A 278 18.96 -30.54 -21.27
C ASP A 278 17.97 -31.45 -22.02
N GLY A 279 17.05 -30.88 -22.79
CA GLY A 279 15.98 -31.59 -23.51
C GLY A 279 14.77 -31.94 -22.64
N LYS A 280 14.78 -31.61 -21.35
CA LYS A 280 13.65 -31.88 -20.44
C LYS A 280 12.49 -30.94 -20.76
N ILE A 281 11.30 -31.51 -20.88
CA ILE A 281 10.06 -30.75 -21.09
C ILE A 281 9.44 -30.46 -19.73
N THR A 282 9.11 -29.19 -19.51
CA THR A 282 8.41 -28.69 -18.32
C THR A 282 7.10 -28.07 -18.77
N GLU A 283 5.99 -28.59 -18.29
CA GLU A 283 4.65 -28.07 -18.58
C GLU A 283 4.23 -27.02 -17.55
N GLY A 284 3.64 -25.93 -18.03
CA GLY A 284 3.07 -24.90 -17.15
C GLY A 284 2.29 -23.84 -17.91
N SER A 285 1.41 -23.14 -17.20
CA SER A 285 0.70 -21.98 -17.71
C SER A 285 1.61 -20.77 -17.83
N TYR A 286 1.94 -20.36 -19.05
CA TYR A 286 2.79 -19.20 -19.27
C TYR A 286 2.10 -17.87 -18.93
N LEU A 287 2.76 -17.07 -18.10
CA LEU A 287 2.32 -15.75 -17.67
C LEU A 287 3.33 -14.69 -18.20
N PRO A 288 2.98 -13.95 -19.27
CA PRO A 288 3.91 -13.03 -19.93
C PRO A 288 4.10 -11.72 -19.16
N VAL A 289 3.06 -11.26 -18.46
CA VAL A 289 3.07 -10.03 -17.66
C VAL A 289 2.01 -10.14 -16.58
N LEU A 290 2.31 -9.63 -15.39
CA LEU A 290 1.35 -9.49 -14.30
C LEU A 290 1.24 -8.02 -13.89
N PHE A 291 0.03 -7.49 -13.82
CA PHE A 291 -0.22 -6.14 -13.31
C PHE A 291 -0.67 -6.18 -11.87
N GLU A 292 -0.09 -5.31 -11.04
CA GLU A 292 -0.33 -5.21 -9.60
C GLU A 292 -0.43 -3.72 -9.21
N ASP A 293 -1.13 -3.41 -8.13
CA ASP A 293 -1.35 -2.03 -7.66
C ASP A 293 -0.55 -1.67 -6.39
N LEU A 294 0.28 -2.59 -5.90
CA LEU A 294 1.12 -2.41 -4.71
C LEU A 294 2.59 -2.56 -5.06
N ALA A 295 3.43 -1.69 -4.48
CA ALA A 295 4.88 -1.73 -4.71
C ALA A 295 5.53 -2.98 -4.12
N ASP A 296 5.14 -3.43 -2.92
CA ASP A 296 5.79 -4.55 -2.24
C ASP A 296 5.69 -5.87 -3.04
N PRO A 297 4.51 -6.31 -3.54
CA PRO A 297 4.38 -7.54 -4.33
C PRO A 297 5.07 -7.46 -5.70
N ILE A 298 5.21 -6.24 -6.26
CA ILE A 298 5.92 -6.02 -7.53
C ILE A 298 7.41 -6.21 -7.32
N ILE A 299 7.98 -5.55 -6.31
CA ILE A 299 9.43 -5.57 -6.05
C ILE A 299 9.85 -6.99 -5.66
N SER A 300 9.20 -7.62 -4.68
CA SER A 300 9.55 -8.99 -4.28
C SER A 300 9.31 -9.99 -5.41
N GLY A 301 8.19 -9.88 -6.11
CA GLY A 301 7.86 -10.77 -7.22
C GLY A 301 8.85 -10.67 -8.38
N ARG A 302 9.32 -9.47 -8.72
CA ARG A 302 10.27 -9.26 -9.81
C ARG A 302 11.70 -9.62 -9.41
N GLU A 303 12.15 -9.11 -8.27
CA GLU A 303 13.55 -9.23 -7.84
C GLU A 303 13.87 -10.60 -7.25
N GLU A 304 12.97 -11.18 -6.45
CA GLU A 304 13.21 -12.45 -5.77
C GLU A 304 12.71 -13.62 -6.60
N LEU A 305 11.46 -13.54 -7.06
CA LEU A 305 10.75 -14.67 -7.67
C LEU A 305 10.84 -14.71 -9.20
N GLY A 306 11.28 -13.62 -9.83
CA GLY A 306 11.48 -13.55 -11.28
C GLY A 306 10.21 -13.36 -12.11
N PHE A 307 9.11 -12.91 -11.51
CA PHE A 307 7.88 -12.61 -12.22
C PHE A 307 8.00 -11.30 -13.04
N PRO A 308 7.39 -11.25 -14.24
CA PRO A 308 7.29 -10.03 -15.05
C PRO A 308 6.18 -9.11 -14.52
N LYS A 309 6.38 -8.54 -13.32
CA LYS A 309 5.39 -7.69 -12.66
C LYS A 309 5.54 -6.21 -13.04
N LEU A 310 4.41 -5.56 -13.30
CA LEU A 310 4.31 -4.13 -13.60
C LEU A 310 3.26 -3.46 -12.73
N PHE A 311 3.48 -2.19 -12.42
CA PHE A 311 2.50 -1.39 -11.71
C PHE A 311 1.35 -0.97 -12.62
N SER A 312 0.12 -1.13 -12.13
CA SER A 312 -1.06 -0.46 -12.63
C SER A 312 -1.96 -0.13 -11.45
N ALA A 313 -2.58 1.06 -11.43
CA ALA A 313 -3.69 1.28 -10.52
C ALA A 313 -4.86 0.40 -10.97
N ILE A 314 -5.31 -0.50 -10.10
CA ILE A 314 -6.38 -1.46 -10.35
C ILE A 314 -7.56 -1.08 -9.45
N ASP A 315 -8.67 -0.68 -10.05
CA ASP A 315 -9.92 -0.41 -9.32
C ASP A 315 -10.93 -1.50 -9.63
N ALA A 316 -11.20 -2.36 -8.66
CA ALA A 316 -12.14 -3.47 -8.76
C ALA A 316 -13.44 -3.12 -8.03
N GLN A 317 -14.51 -2.91 -8.79
CA GLN A 317 -15.84 -2.57 -8.30
C GLN A 317 -16.79 -3.75 -8.48
N ARG A 318 -17.20 -4.33 -7.35
CA ARG A 318 -18.29 -5.30 -7.31
C ARG A 318 -19.64 -4.59 -7.21
N ARG A 319 -20.56 -4.97 -8.09
CA ARG A 319 -21.99 -4.65 -8.03
C ARG A 319 -22.79 -5.94 -7.77
N ARG A 320 -24.12 -5.84 -7.69
CA ARG A 320 -25.01 -6.97 -7.36
C ARG A 320 -24.78 -8.18 -8.27
N ASP A 321 -24.79 -7.96 -9.59
CA ASP A 321 -24.71 -9.01 -10.62
C ASP A 321 -23.55 -8.80 -11.60
N SER A 322 -22.58 -7.96 -11.24
CA SER A 322 -21.47 -7.60 -12.12
C SER A 322 -20.20 -7.22 -11.36
N TYR A 323 -19.07 -7.41 -12.02
CA TYR A 323 -17.74 -7.08 -11.52
C TYR A 323 -17.03 -6.27 -12.60
N HIS A 324 -16.61 -5.06 -12.26
CA HIS A 324 -15.93 -4.16 -13.18
C HIS A 324 -14.53 -3.85 -12.64
N VAL A 325 -13.50 -4.10 -13.45
CA VAL A 325 -12.11 -3.82 -13.10
C VAL A 325 -11.56 -2.81 -14.09
N THR A 326 -10.99 -1.72 -13.57
CA THR A 326 -10.36 -0.67 -14.36
C THR A 326 -8.86 -0.66 -14.07
N MET A 327 -8.05 -0.64 -15.13
CA MET A 327 -6.59 -0.56 -15.05
C MET A 327 -6.14 0.79 -15.60
N SER A 328 -5.34 1.52 -14.82
CA SER A 328 -4.93 2.88 -15.16
C SER A 328 -3.54 3.24 -14.67
N TRP A 329 -2.99 4.32 -15.22
CA TRP A 329 -1.77 4.96 -14.75
C TRP A 329 -2.00 6.46 -14.62
N ARG A 330 -1.88 7.00 -13.40
CA ARG A 330 -2.14 8.43 -13.09
C ARG A 330 -3.47 8.95 -13.66
N GLY A 331 -4.51 8.12 -13.65
CA GLY A 331 -5.85 8.44 -14.17
C GLY A 331 -6.05 8.16 -15.66
N ALA A 332 -5.00 7.86 -16.42
CA ALA A 332 -5.13 7.38 -17.80
C ALA A 332 -5.55 5.91 -17.79
N VAL A 333 -6.83 5.65 -18.09
CA VAL A 333 -7.40 4.31 -18.16
C VAL A 333 -6.98 3.64 -19.46
N TRP A 334 -6.26 2.52 -19.35
CA TRP A 334 -5.77 1.76 -20.49
C TRP A 334 -6.43 0.37 -20.58
N GLY A 335 -7.06 -0.12 -19.51
CA GLY A 335 -7.69 -1.43 -19.50
C GLY A 335 -9.02 -1.43 -18.76
N ARG A 336 -10.00 -2.18 -19.28
CA ARG A 336 -11.29 -2.43 -18.63
C ARG A 336 -11.64 -3.90 -18.74
N MET A 337 -12.11 -4.46 -17.65
CA MET A 337 -12.65 -5.81 -17.58
C MET A 337 -14.03 -5.77 -16.95
N SER A 338 -14.97 -6.52 -17.51
CA SER A 338 -16.34 -6.63 -17.00
C SER A 338 -16.76 -8.09 -16.99
N LEU A 339 -17.29 -8.54 -15.87
CA LEU A 339 -17.88 -9.87 -15.69
C LEU A 339 -19.33 -9.67 -15.25
N THR A 340 -20.28 -10.36 -15.89
CA THR A 340 -21.72 -10.22 -15.61
C THR A 340 -22.44 -11.57 -15.69
N GLY A 341 -23.59 -11.65 -15.05
CA GLY A 341 -24.45 -12.85 -15.10
C GLY A 341 -23.86 -14.00 -14.29
N PHE A 342 -23.55 -13.74 -13.01
CA PHE A 342 -22.93 -14.72 -12.14
C PHE A 342 -23.86 -15.88 -11.77
N GLN A 343 -23.31 -17.09 -11.82
CA GLN A 343 -23.87 -18.30 -11.25
C GLN A 343 -22.88 -18.87 -10.23
N GLU A 344 -23.37 -19.16 -9.04
CA GLU A 344 -22.54 -19.71 -7.96
C GLU A 344 -22.36 -21.21 -8.18
N GLU A 345 -21.11 -21.66 -8.09
CA GLU A 345 -20.73 -23.06 -8.20
C GLU A 345 -20.21 -23.57 -6.85
N SER A 346 -20.45 -24.85 -6.55
CA SER A 346 -19.97 -25.50 -5.33
C SER A 346 -18.43 -25.48 -5.26
N PRO A 347 -17.82 -25.11 -4.11
CA PRO A 347 -16.36 -25.00 -3.97
C PRO A 347 -15.57 -26.30 -4.19
N ASP A 348 -16.22 -27.47 -4.09
CA ASP A 348 -15.58 -28.79 -4.10
C ASP A 348 -14.95 -29.19 -5.45
N VAL A 349 -15.09 -28.40 -6.51
CA VAL A 349 -14.74 -28.81 -7.88
C VAL A 349 -13.30 -28.43 -8.30
N GLN A 350 -12.59 -27.55 -7.57
CA GLN A 350 -11.21 -27.17 -7.93
C GLN A 350 -10.20 -27.68 -6.91
N SER A 351 -9.67 -28.87 -7.17
CA SER A 351 -8.39 -29.28 -6.59
C SER A 351 -7.27 -28.35 -7.10
N ALA A 352 -6.31 -28.02 -6.24
CA ALA A 352 -5.08 -27.29 -6.55
C ALA A 352 -4.13 -28.08 -7.48
N SER A 353 -4.66 -28.80 -8.46
CA SER A 353 -3.95 -29.67 -9.41
C SER A 353 -3.80 -29.03 -10.81
N GLY A 354 -3.89 -27.71 -10.88
CA GLY A 354 -3.65 -26.99 -12.12
C GLY A 354 -2.16 -26.97 -12.49
N PRO A 355 -1.83 -26.91 -13.80
CA PRO A 355 -0.45 -26.77 -14.30
C PRO A 355 0.25 -25.58 -13.63
N GLY A 356 1.51 -25.75 -13.21
CA GLY A 356 2.32 -24.71 -12.56
C GLY A 356 2.44 -23.43 -13.40
N ILE A 357 2.83 -22.31 -12.79
CA ILE A 357 2.98 -21.03 -13.52
C ILE A 357 4.39 -20.95 -14.11
N LEU A 358 4.47 -20.77 -15.43
CA LEU A 358 5.72 -20.54 -16.14
C LEU A 358 5.89 -19.03 -16.36
N VAL A 359 7.00 -18.46 -15.91
CA VAL A 359 7.35 -17.05 -16.17
C VAL A 359 8.73 -16.94 -16.76
N HIS A 360 9.00 -15.84 -17.46
CA HIS A 360 10.33 -15.54 -17.96
C HIS A 360 10.90 -14.35 -17.18
N ARG A 361 11.97 -14.60 -16.41
CA ARG A 361 12.65 -13.57 -15.64
C ARG A 361 13.55 -12.78 -16.56
N TYR A 362 13.48 -11.46 -16.49
CA TYR A 362 14.40 -10.55 -17.16
C TYR A 362 14.79 -9.39 -16.23
N MET A 363 16.09 -9.22 -16.01
CA MET A 363 16.67 -8.08 -15.30
C MET A 363 17.67 -7.37 -16.21
N PRO A 364 17.40 -6.12 -16.62
CA PRO A 364 18.31 -5.38 -17.50
C PRO A 364 19.62 -5.06 -16.79
N ALA A 365 20.72 -5.09 -17.54
CA ALA A 365 22.03 -4.69 -17.06
C ALA A 365 22.11 -3.18 -16.82
N VAL A 366 22.87 -2.76 -15.80
CA VAL A 366 23.07 -1.35 -15.46
C VAL A 366 24.20 -0.74 -16.29
N GLY A 367 23.87 0.23 -17.14
CA GLY A 367 24.86 0.99 -17.93
C GLY A 367 24.30 1.42 -19.27
N LYS A 368 24.71 2.58 -19.79
CA LYS A 368 24.22 3.08 -21.08
C LYS A 368 24.68 2.18 -22.23
N GLU A 369 25.91 1.69 -22.10
CA GLU A 369 26.61 0.80 -23.03
C GLU A 369 26.06 -0.64 -22.99
N LEU A 370 25.35 -0.99 -21.91
CA LEU A 370 24.71 -2.29 -21.70
C LEU A 370 23.20 -2.24 -21.98
N LYS A 371 22.72 -1.17 -22.64
CA LYS A 371 21.30 -1.05 -22.98
C LYS A 371 20.87 -2.20 -23.88
N GLY A 372 19.88 -2.97 -23.43
CA GLY A 372 19.35 -4.13 -24.14
C GLY A 372 19.99 -5.46 -23.74
N THR A 373 21.01 -5.46 -22.88
CA THR A 373 21.55 -6.68 -22.26
C THR A 373 20.96 -6.89 -20.87
N SER A 374 21.08 -8.10 -20.34
CA SER A 374 20.53 -8.48 -19.03
C SER A 374 21.61 -8.94 -18.05
N ASP A 375 21.44 -8.62 -16.77
CA ASP A 375 22.19 -9.24 -15.67
C ASP A 375 21.60 -10.63 -15.30
N ALA A 376 20.30 -10.84 -15.56
CA ALA A 376 19.63 -12.11 -15.37
C ALA A 376 18.52 -12.31 -16.40
N GLU A 377 18.58 -13.41 -17.14
CA GLU A 377 17.54 -13.82 -18.10
C GLU A 377 17.40 -15.34 -18.07
N TYR A 378 16.25 -15.84 -17.63
CA TYR A 378 15.98 -17.28 -17.57
C TYR A 378 14.50 -17.59 -17.26
N PRO A 379 14.02 -18.78 -17.64
CA PRO A 379 12.69 -19.21 -17.27
C PRO A 379 12.62 -19.68 -15.81
N VAL A 380 11.46 -19.45 -15.20
CA VAL A 380 11.12 -19.82 -13.82
C VAL A 380 9.80 -20.58 -13.83
N LEU A 381 9.74 -21.64 -13.04
CA LEU A 381 8.52 -22.41 -12.78
C LEU A 381 8.10 -22.20 -11.34
N VAL A 382 6.81 -21.95 -11.15
CA VAL A 382 6.12 -21.99 -9.85
C VAL A 382 5.26 -23.24 -9.84
N ASP A 383 5.49 -24.11 -8.87
CA ASP A 383 4.84 -25.41 -8.78
C ASP A 383 3.63 -25.30 -7.86
N ASN A 384 2.43 -25.20 -8.44
CA ASN A 384 1.19 -25.04 -7.69
C ASN A 384 0.99 -26.14 -6.64
N SER A 385 1.48 -27.36 -6.90
CA SER A 385 1.33 -28.50 -5.99
C SER A 385 2.25 -28.37 -4.78
N GLU A 386 3.45 -27.82 -4.95
CA GLU A 386 4.37 -27.52 -3.86
C GLU A 386 3.93 -26.27 -3.08
N ASP A 387 3.46 -25.23 -3.78
CA ASP A 387 2.87 -24.04 -3.14
C ASP A 387 1.66 -24.41 -2.27
N ALA A 388 0.78 -25.29 -2.75
CA ALA A 388 -0.39 -25.74 -2.01
C ALA A 388 -0.01 -26.52 -0.72
N LYS A 389 1.17 -27.16 -0.67
CA LYS A 389 1.71 -27.76 0.57
C LYS A 389 2.26 -26.70 1.53
N ALA A 390 2.81 -25.61 0.99
CA ALA A 390 3.34 -24.51 1.79
C ALA A 390 2.22 -23.72 2.47
N VAL A 391 1.18 -23.33 1.71
CA VAL A 391 -0.01 -22.62 2.19
C VAL A 391 -1.26 -23.28 1.60
N PRO A 392 -2.01 -24.09 2.37
CA PRO A 392 -3.25 -24.69 1.89
C PRO A 392 -4.31 -23.61 1.62
N SER A 393 -4.76 -23.50 0.36
CA SER A 393 -5.84 -22.59 -0.02
C SER A 393 -7.21 -23.25 0.17
N GLY A 394 -8.12 -22.59 0.86
CA GLY A 394 -9.53 -22.98 0.99
C GLY A 394 -10.42 -22.12 0.12
N ILE A 395 -10.98 -22.68 -0.95
CA ILE A 395 -11.95 -21.96 -1.79
C ILE A 395 -13.27 -21.85 -1.02
N LYS A 396 -13.77 -20.62 -0.84
CA LYS A 396 -15.05 -20.35 -0.17
C LYS A 396 -16.19 -20.20 -1.16
N ARG A 397 -15.91 -19.59 -2.31
CA ARG A 397 -16.93 -19.29 -3.32
C ARG A 397 -16.34 -19.23 -4.71
N VAL A 398 -17.07 -19.79 -5.67
CA VAL A 398 -16.79 -19.68 -7.10
C VAL A 398 -18.01 -19.08 -7.78
N LEU A 399 -17.82 -17.97 -8.49
CA LEU A 399 -18.86 -17.31 -9.28
C LEU A 399 -18.47 -17.36 -10.75
N ASN A 400 -19.14 -18.20 -11.54
CA ASN A 400 -18.95 -18.23 -12.99
C ASN A 400 -19.80 -17.13 -13.63
N ALA A 401 -19.17 -16.27 -14.43
CA ALA A 401 -19.85 -15.22 -15.18
C ALA A 401 -20.34 -15.76 -16.52
N GLY A 402 -21.62 -15.57 -16.84
CA GLY A 402 -22.18 -15.88 -18.15
C GLY A 402 -21.59 -15.01 -19.28
N HIS A 403 -21.12 -13.80 -18.96
CA HIS A 403 -20.43 -12.94 -19.91
C HIS A 403 -19.23 -12.25 -19.29
N GLY A 404 -18.09 -12.32 -19.98
CA GLY A 404 -16.87 -11.58 -19.67
C GLY A 404 -16.43 -10.74 -20.86
N THR A 405 -15.94 -9.52 -20.62
CA THR A 405 -15.32 -8.67 -21.64
C THR A 405 -14.02 -8.11 -21.10
N VAL A 406 -12.99 -8.09 -21.95
CA VAL A 406 -11.73 -7.37 -21.71
C VAL A 406 -11.50 -6.40 -22.85
N GLN A 407 -11.18 -5.15 -22.51
CA GLN A 407 -10.84 -4.09 -23.44
C GLN A 407 -9.51 -3.49 -23.03
N ILE A 408 -8.60 -3.35 -23.99
CA ILE A 408 -7.31 -2.70 -23.82
C ILE A 408 -7.26 -1.56 -24.82
N ASP A 409 -7.13 -0.34 -24.33
CA ASP A 409 -7.00 0.86 -25.13
C ASP A 409 -5.52 1.17 -25.30
N GLU A 410 -5.05 1.21 -26.54
CA GLU A 410 -3.73 1.73 -26.84
C GLU A 410 -3.66 3.22 -26.46
N LEU A 411 -2.72 3.55 -25.59
CA LEU A 411 -2.42 4.92 -25.20
C LEU A 411 -1.01 5.29 -25.66
N ASP A 412 -0.84 6.50 -26.16
CA ASP A 412 0.43 7.02 -26.67
C ASP A 412 1.40 7.39 -25.53
N TRP A 413 2.61 7.83 -25.91
CA TRP A 413 3.63 8.28 -24.96
C TRP A 413 3.15 9.44 -24.08
N ASN A 414 2.23 10.29 -24.56
CA ASN A 414 1.74 11.43 -23.80
C ASN A 414 0.81 10.99 -22.65
N LYS A 415 -0.04 10.00 -22.91
CA LYS A 415 -1.03 9.50 -21.94
C LYS A 415 -0.49 8.36 -21.06
N LEU A 416 0.46 7.57 -21.57
CA LEU A 416 1.00 6.40 -20.89
C LEU A 416 2.53 6.25 -21.09
N PRO A 417 3.33 7.24 -20.66
CA PRO A 417 4.76 7.32 -20.99
C PRO A 417 5.55 6.07 -20.61
N THR A 418 5.27 5.46 -19.45
CA THR A 418 6.04 4.33 -18.93
C THR A 418 5.58 2.96 -19.41
N LEU A 419 4.35 2.83 -19.94
CA LEU A 419 3.75 1.53 -20.28
C LEU A 419 3.21 1.45 -21.72
N HIS A 420 3.17 2.55 -22.49
CA HIS A 420 2.61 2.57 -23.85
C HIS A 420 3.16 1.45 -24.74
N HIS A 421 4.47 1.18 -24.71
CA HIS A 421 5.13 0.14 -25.50
C HIS A 421 4.70 -1.27 -25.15
N ILE A 422 4.23 -1.49 -23.92
CA ILE A 422 3.68 -2.77 -23.46
C ILE A 422 2.21 -2.82 -23.84
N ILE A 423 1.43 -1.83 -23.40
CA ILE A 423 -0.02 -1.79 -23.61
C ILE A 423 -0.41 -1.76 -25.10
N SER A 424 0.33 -1.05 -25.96
CA SER A 424 0.11 -1.10 -27.42
C SER A 424 0.21 -2.52 -27.96
N ARG A 425 1.20 -3.30 -27.52
CA ARG A 425 1.34 -4.72 -27.89
C ARG A 425 0.26 -5.59 -27.31
N LEU A 426 -0.21 -5.31 -26.09
CA LEU A 426 -1.35 -6.03 -25.52
C LEU A 426 -2.64 -5.72 -26.29
N ALA A 427 -2.83 -4.48 -26.73
CA ALA A 427 -4.01 -4.04 -27.50
C ALA A 427 -4.08 -4.66 -28.90
N GLU A 428 -2.94 -5.02 -29.49
CA GLU A 428 -2.85 -5.75 -30.77
C GLU A 428 -3.38 -7.20 -30.69
N ILE A 429 -3.55 -7.76 -29.49
CA ILE A 429 -3.94 -9.16 -29.29
C ILE A 429 -5.44 -9.33 -29.56
N PRO A 430 -5.85 -10.05 -30.63
CA PRO A 430 -7.26 -10.24 -30.92
C PRO A 430 -7.91 -11.18 -29.91
N VAL A 431 -9.01 -10.75 -29.31
CA VAL A 431 -9.88 -11.59 -28.48
C VAL A 431 -10.92 -12.24 -29.40
N TYR A 432 -10.74 -13.52 -29.75
CA TYR A 432 -11.66 -14.23 -30.64
C TYR A 432 -12.92 -14.70 -29.92
N GLU A 433 -12.76 -15.22 -28.71
CA GLU A 433 -13.85 -15.81 -27.94
C GLU A 433 -13.46 -15.82 -26.47
N VAL A 434 -14.35 -15.39 -25.57
CA VAL A 434 -14.18 -15.58 -24.13
C VAL A 434 -14.67 -16.98 -23.77
N VAL A 435 -13.74 -17.83 -23.30
CA VAL A 435 -13.96 -19.25 -23.00
C VAL A 435 -14.45 -19.45 -21.58
N GLU A 436 -13.94 -18.65 -20.64
CA GLU A 436 -14.30 -18.74 -19.23
C GLU A 436 -14.18 -17.35 -18.63
N ALA A 437 -15.09 -16.98 -17.74
CA ALA A 437 -14.97 -15.80 -16.90
C ALA A 437 -15.48 -16.17 -15.51
N LYS A 438 -14.67 -16.00 -14.47
CA LYS A 438 -15.07 -16.37 -13.11
C LYS A 438 -14.46 -15.47 -12.04
N VAL A 439 -15.08 -15.47 -10.87
CA VAL A 439 -14.55 -14.86 -9.65
C VAL A 439 -14.41 -15.95 -8.61
N VAL A 440 -13.20 -16.15 -8.09
CA VAL A 440 -12.90 -17.12 -7.04
C VAL A 440 -12.57 -16.35 -5.77
N GLU A 441 -13.22 -16.69 -4.68
CA GLU A 441 -12.94 -16.15 -3.35
C GLU A 441 -12.55 -17.29 -2.41
N GLY A 442 -11.52 -17.06 -1.60
CA GLY A 442 -11.02 -18.08 -0.70
C GLY A 442 -10.13 -17.51 0.40
N GLU A 443 -9.55 -18.43 1.17
CA GLU A 443 -8.51 -18.19 2.17
C GLU A 443 -7.22 -18.94 1.81
N GLY A 444 -6.08 -18.52 2.34
CA GLY A 444 -4.80 -19.18 2.06
C GLY A 444 -4.20 -18.70 0.75
N VAL A 445 -3.67 -17.47 0.74
CA VAL A 445 -3.04 -16.88 -0.45
C VAL A 445 -1.68 -17.55 -0.70
N PRO A 446 -1.43 -18.14 -1.87
CA PRO A 446 -0.14 -18.74 -2.19
C PRO A 446 0.97 -17.68 -2.12
N ASP A 447 2.06 -18.01 -1.43
CA ASP A 447 3.23 -17.14 -1.31
C ASP A 447 4.23 -17.30 -2.45
N VAL A 448 3.91 -18.17 -3.41
CA VAL A 448 4.70 -18.50 -4.61
C VAL A 448 6.16 -18.87 -4.29
N SER A 449 6.39 -19.39 -3.08
CA SER A 449 7.72 -19.78 -2.60
C SER A 449 8.31 -21.00 -3.31
N SER A 450 7.50 -21.77 -4.05
CA SER A 450 7.99 -22.85 -4.91
C SER A 450 8.70 -22.36 -6.19
N ALA A 451 8.72 -21.04 -6.44
CA ALA A 451 9.37 -20.44 -7.60
C ALA A 451 10.83 -20.90 -7.70
N ARG A 452 11.15 -21.59 -8.80
CA ARG A 452 12.48 -22.11 -9.07
C ARG A 452 12.91 -21.83 -10.50
N ARG A 453 14.17 -21.46 -10.68
CA ARG A 453 14.80 -21.37 -12.00
C ARG A 453 14.74 -22.76 -12.66
N ILE A 454 14.27 -22.80 -13.90
CA ILE A 454 14.42 -23.99 -14.73
C ILE A 454 15.90 -24.02 -15.15
N GLN A 455 16.66 -25.01 -14.66
CA GLN A 455 18.12 -25.04 -14.84
C GLN A 455 18.52 -24.89 -16.31
N HIS A 456 19.47 -23.99 -16.56
CA HIS A 456 20.42 -24.13 -17.66
C HIS A 456 21.65 -24.77 -17.05
N LEU A 457 22.05 -25.95 -17.53
CA LEU A 457 23.46 -26.33 -17.48
C LEU A 457 24.22 -25.40 -18.43
#